data_AF-A0A5B0J2F2-F1
#
_entry.id   AF-A0A5B0J2F2-F1
#
_cell.length_a   1.000
_cell.length_b   1.000
_cell.length_c   1.000
_cell.angle_alpha   90.00
_cell.angle_beta   90.00
_cell.angle_gamma   90.00
#
_symmetry.space_group_name_H-M   'P 1'
#
loop_
_entity.id
_entity.type
_entity.pdbx_description
1 polymer ?
#
loop_
_entity_poly.entity_id
_entity_poly.type
_entity_poly.pdbx_seq_one_letter_code
_entity_poly.pdbx_strand_id
1 'polypeptide(L)'
;MTAIRTESASTTARTRRPRAATVGLWVLQVLLAGIFVMAALPKIGADPVAVAGFDLLGLGTAGMVVVGWLELAGAVALLVPRLCGLAAACQVVLMVGATAVTVMLMPAMVAFPALTLVAVCVVAWARRHDTAALVRGLRR
;
A
#
# COMPACT_ATOMS: atom_id res chain seq x y z
N MET A 1 -27.41 -17.83 -54.29
CA MET A 1 -28.11 -17.83 -52.99
C MET A 1 -27.04 -17.58 -51.92
N THR A 2 -26.76 -16.30 -51.62
CA THR A 2 -25.63 -15.89 -50.77
C THR A 2 -26.19 -15.41 -49.43
N ALA A 3 -25.98 -16.17 -48.37
CA ALA A 3 -26.40 -15.80 -47.02
C ALA A 3 -25.38 -14.83 -46.41
N ILE A 4 -25.79 -13.59 -46.15
CA ILE A 4 -25.00 -12.62 -45.38
C ILE A 4 -25.16 -13.01 -43.90
N ARG A 5 -24.09 -13.48 -43.28
CA ARG A 5 -24.03 -13.76 -41.84
C ARG A 5 -23.72 -12.45 -41.12
N THR A 6 -24.71 -11.89 -40.44
CA THR A 6 -24.52 -10.70 -39.61
C THR A 6 -23.74 -11.09 -38.36
N GLU A 7 -22.45 -10.75 -38.30
CA GLU A 7 -21.66 -10.85 -37.06
C GLU A 7 -22.08 -9.73 -36.11
N SER A 8 -22.81 -10.07 -35.03
CA SER A 8 -23.05 -9.15 -33.93
C SER A 8 -21.74 -8.86 -33.21
N ALA A 9 -21.14 -7.71 -33.49
CA ALA A 9 -20.04 -7.17 -32.72
C ALA A 9 -20.52 -6.84 -31.29
N SER A 10 -20.21 -7.72 -30.34
CA SER A 10 -20.45 -7.48 -28.91
C SER A 10 -19.42 -6.49 -28.39
N THR A 11 -19.76 -5.19 -28.45
CA THR A 11 -18.97 -4.12 -27.84
C THR A 11 -19.04 -4.28 -26.32
N THR A 12 -18.06 -4.97 -25.74
CA THR A 12 -17.92 -5.05 -24.29
C THR A 12 -17.61 -3.64 -23.78
N ALA A 13 -18.64 -2.94 -23.30
CA ALA A 13 -18.51 -1.62 -22.69
C ALA A 13 -17.62 -1.74 -21.44
N ARG A 14 -16.33 -1.45 -21.60
CA ARG A 14 -15.38 -1.41 -20.50
C ARG A 14 -15.78 -0.26 -19.57
N THR A 15 -16.51 -0.57 -18.51
CA THR A 15 -16.98 0.40 -17.51
C THR A 15 -15.77 1.18 -16.97
N ARG A 16 -15.58 2.39 -17.48
CA ARG A 16 -14.51 3.28 -17.05
C ARG A 16 -14.84 3.71 -15.62
N ARG A 17 -13.94 3.48 -14.65
CA ARG A 17 -14.14 3.94 -13.27
C ARG A 17 -14.50 5.44 -13.27
N PRO A 18 -15.47 5.88 -12.46
CA PRO A 18 -15.85 7.29 -12.39
C PRO A 18 -14.63 8.11 -11.95
N ARG A 19 -14.41 9.27 -12.61
CA ARG A 19 -13.25 10.15 -12.36
C ARG A 19 -13.08 10.49 -10.88
N ALA A 20 -14.19 10.70 -10.16
CA ALA A 20 -14.19 10.98 -8.73
C ALA A 20 -13.54 9.87 -7.88
N ALA A 21 -13.80 8.59 -8.19
CA ALA A 21 -13.19 7.47 -7.47
C ALA A 21 -11.67 7.41 -7.69
N THR A 22 -11.20 7.76 -8.89
CA THR A 22 -9.78 7.85 -9.20
C THR A 22 -9.10 8.98 -8.44
N VAL A 23 -9.73 10.16 -8.36
CA VAL A 23 -9.21 11.31 -7.60
C VAL A 23 -9.16 10.99 -6.11
N GLY A 24 -10.24 10.44 -5.54
CA GLY A 24 -10.29 10.07 -4.12
C GLY A 24 -9.20 9.06 -3.74
N LEU A 25 -8.95 8.06 -4.59
CA LEU A 25 -7.85 7.11 -4.39
C LEU A 25 -6.48 7.79 -4.43
N TRP A 26 -6.28 8.76 -5.31
CA TRP A 26 -5.03 9.52 -5.40
C TRP A 26 -4.80 10.37 -4.15
N VAL A 27 -5.83 11.06 -3.66
CA VAL A 27 -5.76 11.83 -2.41
C VAL A 27 -5.39 10.90 -1.25
N LEU A 28 -6.06 9.75 -1.14
CA LEU A 28 -5.76 8.76 -0.10
C LEU A 28 -4.30 8.25 -0.18
N GLN A 29 -3.77 8.04 -1.38
CA GLN A 29 -2.38 7.63 -1.57
C GLN A 29 -1.39 8.71 -1.17
N VAL A 30 -1.65 9.98 -1.50
CA VAL A 30 -0.79 11.10 -1.08
C VAL A 30 -0.77 11.22 0.44
N LEU A 31 -1.94 11.09 1.09
CA LEU A 31 -2.04 11.11 2.55
C LEU A 31 -1.28 9.95 3.19
N LEU A 32 -1.49 8.73 2.69
CA LEU A 32 -0.78 7.53 3.17
C LEU A 32 0.74 7.64 2.95
N ALA A 33 1.17 8.15 1.80
CA ALA A 33 2.59 8.38 1.53
C ALA A 33 3.18 9.36 2.54
N GLY A 34 2.48 10.45 2.86
CA GLY A 34 2.88 11.38 3.91
C GLY A 34 3.01 10.70 5.28
N ILE A 35 2.03 9.88 5.67
CA ILE A 35 2.06 9.12 6.94
C ILE A 35 3.27 8.18 6.98
N PHE A 36 3.52 7.41 5.92
CA PHE A 36 4.64 6.47 5.86
C PHE A 36 6.00 7.17 5.84
N VAL A 37 6.14 8.33 5.18
CA VAL A 37 7.36 9.14 5.26
C VAL A 37 7.60 9.59 6.70
N MET A 38 6.58 10.12 7.37
CA MET A 38 6.70 10.55 8.77
C MET A 38 7.03 9.39 9.72
N ALA A 39 6.52 8.19 9.45
CA ALA A 39 6.84 6.99 10.22
C ALA A 39 8.25 6.46 9.95
N ALA A 40 8.76 6.64 8.72
CA ALA A 40 10.08 6.17 8.31
C ALA A 40 11.23 7.01 8.90
N LEU A 41 11.07 8.33 8.99
CA LEU A 41 12.12 9.26 9.44
C LEU A 41 12.74 8.88 10.81
N PRO A 42 11.98 8.67 11.90
CA PRO A 42 12.56 8.30 13.19
C PRO A 42 13.22 6.91 13.14
N LYS A 43 12.70 5.97 12.35
CA LYS A 43 13.27 4.62 12.21
C LYS A 43 14.62 4.64 11.49
N ILE A 44 14.74 5.41 10.41
CA ILE A 44 16.01 5.59 9.68
C ILE A 44 17.01 6.37 10.55
N GLY A 45 16.54 7.34 11.33
CA GLY A 45 17.34 8.11 12.28
C GLY A 45 17.76 7.36 13.55
N ALA A 46 17.41 6.08 13.67
CA ALA A 46 17.69 5.25 14.84
C ALA A 46 17.12 5.81 16.17
N ASP A 47 15.92 6.37 16.14
CA ASP A 47 15.28 6.99 17.31
C ASP A 47 15.08 5.97 18.45
N PRO A 48 15.55 6.26 19.69
CA PRO A 48 15.48 5.33 20.81
C PRO A 48 14.05 4.91 21.21
N VAL A 49 13.05 5.78 21.00
CA VAL A 49 11.65 5.47 21.33
C VAL A 49 11.11 4.42 20.37
N ALA A 50 11.49 4.49 19.10
CA ALA A 50 11.09 3.52 18.10
C ALA A 50 11.76 2.16 18.31
N VAL A 51 13.02 2.11 18.77
CA VAL A 51 13.80 0.87 18.97
C VAL A 51 13.10 -0.13 19.88
N ALA A 52 12.47 0.34 20.97
CA ALA A 52 11.83 -0.54 21.96
C ALA A 52 10.79 -1.50 21.34
N GLY A 53 10.05 -1.04 20.32
CA GLY A 53 9.09 -1.88 19.59
C GLY A 53 9.77 -2.95 18.74
N PHE A 54 10.93 -2.65 18.16
CA PHE A 54 11.70 -3.59 17.34
C PHE A 54 12.52 -4.58 18.18
N ASP A 55 12.95 -4.20 19.38
CA ASP A 55 13.57 -5.11 20.35
C ASP A 55 12.60 -6.21 20.78
N LEU A 56 11.33 -5.87 21.00
CA LEU A 56 10.28 -6.86 21.32
C LEU A 56 10.03 -7.86 20.19
N LEU A 57 10.29 -7.46 18.94
CA LEU A 57 10.22 -8.33 17.78
C LEU A 57 11.50 -9.16 17.57
N GLY A 58 12.55 -8.94 18.37
CA GLY A 58 13.87 -9.55 18.21
C GLY A 58 14.66 -9.01 17.00
N LEU A 59 14.25 -7.85 16.47
CA LEU A 59 14.83 -7.23 15.26
C LEU A 59 15.86 -6.13 15.60
N GLY A 60 15.67 -5.47 16.75
CA GLY A 60 16.51 -4.37 17.23
C GLY A 60 16.68 -3.21 16.25
N THR A 61 17.71 -2.39 16.48
CA THR A 61 17.99 -1.18 15.70
C THR A 61 18.23 -1.48 14.22
N ALA A 62 18.93 -2.57 13.90
CA ALA A 62 19.20 -2.94 12.51
C ALA A 62 17.90 -3.23 11.74
N GLY A 63 17.00 -4.04 12.31
CA GLY A 63 15.71 -4.31 11.70
C GLY A 63 14.81 -3.07 11.65
N MET A 64 14.88 -2.19 12.66
CA MET A 64 14.19 -0.91 12.65
C MET A 64 14.59 -0.04 11.46
N VAL A 65 15.89 0.15 11.23
CA VAL A 65 16.40 0.97 10.12
C VAL A 65 16.01 0.36 8.77
N VAL A 66 16.06 -0.97 8.64
CA VAL A 66 15.59 -1.67 7.43
C VAL A 66 14.11 -1.41 7.19
N VAL A 67 13.26 -1.54 8.22
CA VAL A 67 11.83 -1.24 8.09
C VAL A 67 11.58 0.22 7.76
N GLY A 68 12.34 1.15 8.34
CA GLY A 68 12.28 2.57 7.98
C GLY A 68 12.52 2.81 6.48
N TRP A 69 13.56 2.20 5.91
CA TRP A 69 13.82 2.28 4.46
C TRP A 69 12.72 1.63 3.62
N LEU A 70 12.17 0.49 4.04
CA LEU A 70 11.05 -0.17 3.37
C LEU A 70 9.79 0.70 3.39
N GLU A 71 9.51 1.36 4.52
CA GLU A 71 8.39 2.29 4.65
C GLU A 71 8.54 3.48 3.71
N LEU A 72 9.74 4.07 3.66
CA LEU A 72 10.04 5.18 2.77
C LEU A 72 9.94 4.79 1.29
N ALA A 73 10.53 3.65 0.90
CA ALA A 73 10.47 3.14 -0.46
C ALA A 73 9.02 2.83 -0.87
N GLY A 74 8.24 2.23 0.03
CA GLY A 74 6.83 1.96 -0.19
C GLY A 74 6.00 3.24 -0.32
N ALA A 75 6.29 4.28 0.46
CA ALA A 75 5.63 5.58 0.37
C ALA A 75 5.84 6.23 -1.01
N VAL A 76 7.08 6.25 -1.49
CA VAL A 76 7.42 6.77 -2.83
C VAL A 76 6.75 5.92 -3.92
N ALA A 77 6.82 4.60 -3.82
CA ALA A 77 6.22 3.69 -4.79
C ALA A 77 4.68 3.77 -4.82
N LEU A 78 4.03 4.20 -3.72
CA LEU A 78 2.60 4.43 -3.65
C LEU A 78 2.14 5.54 -4.62
N LEU A 79 3.02 6.50 -4.92
CA LEU A 79 2.77 7.60 -5.85
C LEU A 79 3.06 7.24 -7.31
N VAL A 80 3.60 6.05 -7.57
CA VAL A 80 3.87 5.57 -8.93
C VAL A 80 2.71 4.69 -9.39
N PRO A 81 1.91 5.08 -10.41
CA PRO A 81 0.68 4.36 -10.77
C PRO A 81 0.86 2.88 -11.06
N ARG A 82 2.03 2.50 -11.61
CA ARG A 82 2.35 1.11 -11.96
C ARG A 82 2.77 0.26 -10.76
N LEU A 83 3.33 0.89 -9.70
CA LEU A 83 3.85 0.19 -8.52
C LEU A 83 2.92 0.27 -7.32
N CYS A 84 1.97 1.20 -7.32
CA CYS A 84 1.13 1.53 -6.17
C CYS A 84 0.44 0.31 -5.52
N GLY A 85 -0.10 -0.60 -6.33
CA GLY A 85 -0.77 -1.77 -5.78
C GLY A 85 0.18 -2.79 -5.13
N LEU A 86 1.42 -2.92 -5.62
CA LEU A 86 2.46 -3.73 -4.97
C LEU A 86 2.98 -3.03 -3.70
N ALA A 87 3.24 -1.72 -3.78
CA ALA A 87 3.68 -0.91 -2.65
C ALA A 87 2.68 -0.96 -1.49
N ALA A 88 1.38 -0.82 -1.80
CA ALA A 88 0.32 -0.93 -0.81
C ALA A 88 0.28 -2.32 -0.15
N ALA A 89 0.47 -3.40 -0.92
CA ALA A 89 0.50 -4.75 -0.37
C ALA A 89 1.70 -4.96 0.59
N CYS A 90 2.89 -4.47 0.24
CA CYS A 90 4.05 -4.51 1.15
C CYS A 90 3.79 -3.70 2.43
N GLN A 91 3.19 -2.51 2.29
CA GLN A 91 2.86 -1.65 3.42
C GLN A 91 1.79 -2.26 4.35
N VAL A 92 0.85 -3.05 3.83
CA VAL A 92 -0.09 -3.83 4.66
C VAL A 92 0.68 -4.75 5.63
N VAL A 93 1.70 -5.47 5.14
CA VAL A 93 2.50 -6.38 5.98
C VAL A 93 3.22 -5.61 7.09
N LEU A 94 3.82 -4.46 6.77
CA LEU A 94 4.49 -3.61 7.76
C LEU A 94 3.51 -3.05 8.80
N MET A 95 2.33 -2.61 8.35
CA MET A 95 1.29 -2.09 9.24
C MET A 95 0.68 -3.14 10.17
N VAL A 96 0.63 -4.41 9.77
CA VAL A 96 0.24 -5.50 10.68
C VAL A 96 1.24 -5.60 11.84
N GLY A 97 2.54 -5.60 11.54
CA GLY A 97 3.58 -5.61 12.58
C GLY A 97 3.50 -4.37 13.48
N ALA A 98 3.39 -3.18 12.89
CA ALA A 98 3.29 -1.91 13.63
C ALA A 98 2.05 -1.88 14.54
N THR A 99 0.91 -2.37 14.06
CA THR A 99 -0.33 -2.44 14.84
C THR A 99 -0.18 -3.44 15.99
N ALA A 100 0.39 -4.63 15.74
CA ALA A 100 0.60 -5.63 16.78
C ALA A 100 1.50 -5.10 17.91
N VAL A 101 2.62 -4.46 17.56
CA VAL A 101 3.52 -3.80 18.53
C VAL A 101 2.77 -2.70 19.29
N THR A 102 1.99 -1.86 18.60
CA THR A 102 1.23 -0.78 19.26
C THR A 102 0.17 -1.32 20.23
N VAL A 103 -0.51 -2.42 19.90
CA VAL A 103 -1.43 -3.11 20.83
C VAL A 103 -0.70 -3.53 22.12
N MET A 104 0.54 -4.01 21.99
CA MET A 104 1.32 -4.52 23.12
C MET A 104 1.92 -3.41 23.99
N LEU A 105 2.50 -2.35 23.40
CA LEU A 105 3.19 -1.30 24.16
C LEU A 105 2.32 -0.07 24.45
N MET A 106 1.43 0.30 23.53
CA MET A 106 0.73 1.59 23.54
C MET A 106 -0.74 1.41 23.14
N PRO A 107 -1.53 0.60 23.86
CA PRO A 107 -2.88 0.21 23.45
C PRO A 107 -3.81 1.42 23.25
N ALA A 108 -3.62 2.50 24.01
CA ALA A 108 -4.37 3.75 23.86
C ALA A 108 -4.16 4.43 22.48
N MET A 109 -3.05 4.11 21.78
CA MET A 109 -2.69 4.69 20.49
C MET A 109 -2.97 3.77 19.30
N VAL A 110 -3.56 2.58 19.52
CA VAL A 110 -3.77 1.56 18.46
C VAL A 110 -4.67 2.04 17.32
N ALA A 111 -5.57 3.00 17.59
CA ALA A 111 -6.51 3.50 16.60
C ALA A 111 -5.78 4.05 15.36
N PHE A 112 -4.66 4.72 15.54
CA PHE A 112 -3.91 5.32 14.44
C PHE A 112 -3.34 4.28 13.46
N PRO A 113 -2.47 3.33 13.85
CA PRO A 113 -1.95 2.32 12.93
C PRO A 113 -3.04 1.39 12.39
N ALA A 114 -4.09 1.12 13.16
CA ALA A 114 -5.23 0.33 12.67
C ALA A 114 -6.00 1.04 11.54
N LEU A 115 -6.26 2.34 11.67
CA LEU A 115 -6.89 3.13 10.60
C LEU A 115 -5.99 3.23 9.37
N THR A 116 -4.68 3.41 9.56
CA THR A 116 -3.70 3.38 8.47
C THR A 116 -3.69 2.02 7.76
N LEU A 117 -3.73 0.92 8.50
CA LEU A 117 -3.81 -0.44 7.98
C LEU A 117 -5.07 -0.62 7.11
N VAL A 118 -6.24 -0.19 7.59
CA VAL A 118 -7.49 -0.25 6.82
C VAL A 118 -7.38 0.58 5.54
N ALA A 119 -6.88 1.81 5.64
CA ALA A 119 -6.72 2.69 4.48
C ALA A 119 -5.77 2.11 3.42
N VAL A 120 -4.64 1.52 3.82
CA VAL A 120 -3.71 0.91 2.86
C VAL A 120 -4.27 -0.40 2.27
N CYS A 121 -5.04 -1.17 3.03
CA CYS A 121 -5.81 -2.30 2.52
C CYS A 121 -6.81 -1.87 1.43
N VAL A 122 -7.52 -0.75 1.63
CA VAL A 122 -8.43 -0.19 0.63
C VAL A 122 -7.69 0.17 -0.66
N VAL A 123 -6.51 0.80 -0.57
CA VAL A 123 -5.68 1.13 -1.74
C VAL A 123 -5.19 -0.14 -2.45
N ALA A 124 -4.66 -1.11 -1.70
CA ALA A 124 -4.18 -2.38 -2.24
C ALA A 124 -5.30 -3.12 -2.98
N TRP A 125 -6.49 -3.20 -2.37
CA TRP A 125 -7.66 -3.81 -2.99
C TRP A 125 -8.11 -3.04 -4.23
N ALA A 126 -8.22 -1.71 -4.16
CA ALA A 126 -8.68 -0.88 -5.27
C ALA A 126 -7.74 -0.93 -6.48
N ARG A 127 -6.43 -1.08 -6.28
CA ARG A 127 -5.41 -1.14 -7.35
C ARG A 127 -4.92 -2.54 -7.72
N ARG A 128 -5.51 -3.60 -7.15
CA ARG A 128 -5.13 -5.01 -7.44
C ARG A 128 -5.04 -5.37 -8.93
N HIS A 129 -5.87 -4.75 -9.76
CA HIS A 129 -5.88 -4.99 -11.21
C HIS A 129 -4.66 -4.40 -11.91
N ASP A 130 -4.16 -3.25 -11.44
CA ASP A 130 -2.94 -2.63 -11.94
C ASP A 130 -1.73 -3.49 -11.58
N THR A 131 -1.70 -4.04 -10.35
CA THR A 131 -0.68 -5.01 -9.90
C THR A 131 -0.68 -6.27 -10.75
N ALA A 132 -1.86 -6.86 -11.00
CA ALA A 132 -1.99 -8.06 -11.81
C ALA A 132 -1.62 -7.82 -13.28
N ALA A 133 -1.77 -6.60 -13.80
CA ALA A 133 -1.30 -6.23 -15.12
C ALA A 133 0.24 -6.12 -15.17
N LEU A 134 0.88 -5.53 -14.15
CA LEU A 134 2.33 -5.46 -14.04
C LEU A 134 2.98 -6.85 -14.00
N VAL A 135 2.47 -7.74 -13.14
CA VAL A 135 2.99 -9.13 -13.00
C VAL A 135 2.86 -9.92 -14.30
N ARG A 136 1.75 -9.73 -15.04
CA ARG A 136 1.56 -10.37 -16.34
C ARG A 136 2.50 -9.82 -17.42
N GLY A 137 2.85 -8.53 -17.36
CA GLY A 137 3.79 -7.91 -18.29
C GLY A 137 5.24 -8.37 -18.09
N LEU A 138 5.64 -8.69 -16.85
CA LEU A 138 6.97 -9.23 -16.53
C LEU A 138 7.15 -10.71 -16.91
N ARG A 139 6.05 -11.45 -17.15
CA ARG A 139 6.05 -12.88 -17.50
C ARG A 139 6.02 -13.14 -19.01
N ARG A 140 6.09 -12.11 -19.84
CA ARG A 140 6.19 -12.20 -21.30
C ARG A 140 7.58 -11.79 -21.74
#